data_AF-A0A068VIU9-F1
#
_entry.id   AF-A0A068VIU9-F1
#
_cell.length_a   1.000
_cell.length_b   1.000
_cell.length_c   1.000
_cell.angle_alpha   90.00
_cell.angle_beta   90.00
_cell.angle_gamma   90.00
#
_symmetry.space_group_name_H-M   'P 1'
#
loop_
_entity.id
_entity.type
_entity.pdbx_description
1 polymer ?
#
loop_
_entity_poly.entity_id
_entity_poly.type
_entity_poly.pdbx_seq_one_letter_code
_entity_poly.pdbx_strand_id
1 'polypeptide(L)'
;MDSLAETTKNHGVALKEEEEEEEHFSYAMQLVTSAAQPMVLLAAIRLDVFEIIARAGPGAQLSPSEIAANVSSENPNAAAMLDRMLRLLASYSVLTCSVATDVDGDHDIQTPTRVYGLAPVAKFFVQNKTKGGGSLGSVLGLLQDKVFIDSWYQLEDAVRKGGDPFHRAHGTHAFEFLGSDPRFNEVFNKAMIHHTAIVINRMLERYKGFEHLKTLVDVGGGLGMNLNIITTKYPSLKGINFDLPHVIQHAPAYPGVEHVGGDMFESVPQGDAIFMKWILHDWDDGHCLKLLKNCYKALPDNGKVIAVDAILPVVPDDSARDKATCQADLVVVTQYRGGIERYETEFLALATAAGFKGISVKCFVCNLWVMEFYK
;
A
#
# COMPACT_ATOMS: atom_id res chain seq x y z
N MET A 1 -2.91 47.38 40.27
CA MET A 1 -2.76 47.08 38.83
C MET A 1 -2.17 45.69 38.62
N ASP A 2 -1.30 45.20 39.51
CA ASP A 2 -0.70 43.85 39.39
C ASP A 2 -1.69 42.68 39.50
N SER A 3 -2.71 42.71 40.38
CA SER A 3 -3.63 41.57 40.52
C SER A 3 -4.57 41.38 39.33
N LEU A 4 -4.92 42.44 38.60
CA LEU A 4 -5.74 42.37 37.39
C LEU A 4 -4.96 41.78 36.21
N ALA A 5 -3.66 42.08 36.11
CA ALA A 5 -2.77 41.52 35.10
C ALA A 5 -2.53 40.02 35.35
N GLU A 6 -2.40 39.62 36.61
CA GLU A 6 -2.20 38.22 37.02
C GLU A 6 -3.47 37.37 36.83
N THR A 7 -4.65 37.93 37.11
CA THR A 7 -5.95 37.25 36.90
C THR A 7 -6.25 37.06 35.40
N THR A 8 -5.96 38.06 34.57
CA THR A 8 -6.14 37.97 33.11
C THR A 8 -5.19 36.95 32.48
N LYS A 9 -3.96 36.86 33.01
CA LYS A 9 -2.96 35.88 32.56
C LYS A 9 -3.36 34.44 32.95
N ASN A 10 -3.87 34.23 34.16
CA ASN A 10 -4.36 32.92 34.59
C ASN A 10 -5.63 32.49 33.84
N HIS A 11 -6.52 33.42 33.51
CA HIS A 11 -7.70 33.13 32.71
C HIS A 11 -7.35 32.78 31.25
N GLY A 12 -6.36 33.45 30.67
CA GLY A 12 -5.86 33.12 29.32
C GLY A 12 -5.04 31.83 29.22
N VAL A 13 -4.52 31.32 30.35
CA VAL A 13 -3.91 29.98 30.43
C VAL A 13 -4.99 28.92 30.52
N ALA A 14 -5.99 29.11 31.39
CA ALA A 14 -7.12 28.19 31.53
C ALA A 14 -7.93 28.01 30.23
N LEU A 15 -8.20 29.11 29.49
CA LEU A 15 -8.88 29.03 28.19
C LEU A 15 -8.09 28.24 27.14
N LYS A 16 -6.75 28.33 27.15
CA LYS A 16 -5.90 27.54 26.25
C LYS A 16 -5.88 26.08 26.62
N GLU A 17 -5.85 25.77 27.92
CA GLU A 17 -5.94 24.40 28.42
C GLU A 17 -7.29 23.75 28.04
N GLU A 18 -8.40 24.50 28.12
CA GLU A 18 -9.72 24.05 27.67
C GLU A 18 -9.78 23.84 26.14
N GLU A 19 -9.24 24.77 25.34
CA GLU A 19 -9.16 24.62 23.87
C GLU A 19 -8.33 23.39 23.47
N GLU A 20 -7.18 23.16 24.13
CA GLU A 20 -6.34 21.98 23.91
C GLU A 20 -7.06 20.67 24.28
N GLU A 21 -7.83 20.65 25.37
CA GLU A 21 -8.63 19.49 25.75
C GLU A 21 -9.73 19.16 24.72
N GLU A 22 -10.42 20.18 24.19
CA GLU A 22 -11.42 20.02 23.14
C GLU A 22 -10.82 19.47 21.83
N GLU A 23 -9.63 19.93 21.44
CA GLU A 23 -8.90 19.41 20.29
C GLU A 23 -8.51 17.94 20.50
N HIS A 24 -8.00 17.58 21.68
CA HIS A 24 -7.67 16.20 22.02
C HIS A 24 -8.89 15.28 21.98
N PHE A 25 -10.03 15.72 22.53
CA PHE A 25 -11.27 14.96 22.48
C PHE A 25 -11.75 14.76 21.04
N SER A 26 -11.68 15.81 20.23
CA SER A 26 -12.04 15.75 18.81
C SER A 26 -11.19 14.73 18.05
N TYR A 27 -9.87 14.72 18.30
CA TYR A 27 -8.96 13.73 17.72
C TYR A 27 -9.27 12.31 18.21
N ALA A 28 -9.55 12.12 19.50
CA ALA A 28 -9.96 10.81 20.03
C ALA A 28 -11.24 10.31 19.35
N MET A 29 -12.24 11.17 19.15
CA MET A 29 -13.46 10.82 18.43
C MET A 29 -13.22 10.48 16.95
N GLN A 30 -12.27 11.17 16.30
CA GLN A 30 -11.84 10.81 14.94
C GLN A 30 -11.24 9.40 14.90
N LEU A 31 -10.42 9.01 15.88
CA LEU A 31 -9.84 7.67 15.97
C LEU A 31 -10.91 6.59 16.18
N VAL A 32 -11.88 6.83 17.06
CA VAL A 32 -13.01 5.90 17.31
C VAL A 32 -13.83 5.64 16.03
N THR A 33 -13.97 6.66 15.18
CA THR A 33 -14.77 6.58 13.94
C THR A 33 -13.93 6.30 12.69
N SER A 34 -12.65 5.95 12.86
CA SER A 34 -11.67 5.81 11.78
C SER A 34 -12.05 4.80 10.69
N ALA A 35 -12.83 3.76 11.02
CA ALA A 35 -13.31 2.76 10.04
C ALA A 35 -14.17 3.37 8.92
N ALA A 36 -14.82 4.52 9.16
CA ALA A 36 -15.65 5.16 8.15
C ALA A 36 -14.82 5.64 6.95
N GLN A 37 -13.61 6.16 7.18
CA GLN A 37 -12.77 6.73 6.13
C GLN A 37 -12.36 5.71 5.05
N PRO A 38 -11.73 4.57 5.35
CA PRO A 38 -11.31 3.60 4.34
C PRO A 38 -12.52 2.97 3.63
N MET A 39 -13.62 2.75 4.34
CA MET A 39 -14.84 2.18 3.76
C MET A 39 -15.51 3.13 2.76
N VAL A 40 -15.62 4.42 3.11
CA VAL A 40 -16.16 5.45 2.19
C VAL A 40 -15.24 5.66 1.00
N LEU A 41 -13.91 5.66 1.21
CA LEU A 41 -12.95 5.75 0.12
C LEU A 41 -13.07 4.55 -0.84
N LEU A 42 -13.17 3.33 -0.32
CA LEU A 42 -13.37 2.13 -1.13
C LEU A 42 -14.67 2.19 -1.92
N ALA A 43 -15.77 2.61 -1.29
CA ALA A 43 -17.05 2.79 -1.95
C ALA A 43 -16.96 3.83 -3.09
N ALA A 44 -16.33 4.97 -2.85
CA ALA A 44 -16.12 6.00 -3.88
C ALA A 44 -15.28 5.48 -5.06
N ILE A 45 -14.27 4.63 -4.82
CA ILE A 45 -13.50 3.97 -5.87
C ILE A 45 -14.38 2.99 -6.66
N ARG A 46 -15.19 2.17 -5.98
CA ARG A 46 -16.09 1.19 -6.63
C ARG A 46 -17.22 1.84 -7.43
N LEU A 47 -17.65 3.04 -7.02
CA LEU A 47 -18.62 3.86 -7.74
C LEU A 47 -17.97 4.72 -8.84
N ASP A 48 -16.69 4.51 -9.15
CA ASP A 48 -15.93 5.24 -10.17
C ASP A 48 -15.95 6.77 -9.99
N VAL A 49 -16.16 7.28 -8.76
CA VAL A 49 -16.24 8.72 -8.48
C VAL A 49 -14.99 9.44 -8.99
N PHE A 50 -13.82 8.88 -8.71
CA PHE A 50 -12.54 9.47 -9.13
C PHE A 50 -12.40 9.50 -10.65
N GLU A 51 -12.85 8.46 -11.34
CA GLU A 51 -12.84 8.39 -12.81
C GLU A 51 -13.83 9.39 -13.41
N ILE A 52 -15.02 9.53 -12.83
CA ILE A 52 -16.06 10.47 -13.29
C ILE A 52 -15.50 11.90 -13.25
N ILE A 53 -14.92 12.32 -12.11
CA ILE A 53 -14.34 13.66 -11.98
C ILE A 53 -13.11 13.80 -12.91
N ALA A 54 -12.26 12.79 -13.01
CA ALA A 54 -11.09 12.82 -13.91
C ALA A 54 -11.49 13.02 -15.38
N ARG A 55 -12.58 12.38 -15.83
CA ARG A 55 -13.11 12.51 -17.21
C ARG A 55 -13.66 13.91 -17.51
N ALA A 56 -14.13 14.65 -16.51
CA ALA A 56 -14.56 16.03 -16.68
C ALA A 56 -13.39 17.00 -16.95
N GLY A 57 -12.16 16.58 -16.67
CA GLY A 57 -10.93 17.27 -17.05
C GLY A 57 -10.13 17.82 -15.86
N PRO A 58 -8.87 18.23 -16.09
CA PRO A 58 -8.02 18.78 -15.04
C PRO A 58 -8.64 20.02 -14.39
N GLY A 59 -8.78 20.00 -13.06
CA GLY A 59 -9.35 21.12 -12.30
C GLY A 59 -10.88 21.17 -12.28
N ALA A 60 -11.57 20.22 -12.92
CA ALA A 60 -13.02 20.14 -12.91
C ALA A 60 -13.58 20.00 -11.48
N GLN A 61 -14.74 20.61 -11.26
CA GLN A 61 -15.52 20.54 -10.03
C GLN A 61 -16.93 20.09 -10.40
N LEU A 62 -17.41 18.99 -9.82
CA LEU A 62 -18.72 18.43 -10.11
C LEU A 62 -19.60 18.45 -8.86
N SER A 63 -20.87 18.79 -9.03
CA SER A 63 -21.89 18.63 -7.99
C SER A 63 -22.18 17.14 -7.72
N PRO A 64 -22.72 16.80 -6.53
CA PRO A 64 -23.18 15.46 -6.23
C PRO A 64 -24.20 14.91 -7.23
N SER A 65 -25.05 15.77 -7.81
CA SER A 65 -26.05 15.39 -8.81
C SER A 65 -25.41 15.00 -10.14
N GLU A 66 -24.40 15.73 -10.60
CA GLU A 66 -23.65 15.40 -11.82
C GLU A 66 -22.88 14.09 -11.66
N ILE A 67 -22.29 13.86 -10.48
CA ILE A 67 -21.64 12.58 -10.17
C ILE A 67 -22.69 11.46 -10.12
N ALA A 68 -23.81 11.66 -9.41
CA ALA A 68 -24.88 10.66 -9.28
C ALA A 68 -25.45 10.22 -10.62
N ALA A 69 -25.62 11.14 -11.57
CA ALA A 69 -26.10 10.84 -12.92
C ALA A 69 -25.21 9.85 -13.69
N ASN A 70 -23.93 9.73 -13.31
CA ASN A 70 -22.98 8.77 -13.88
C ASN A 70 -22.87 7.47 -13.06
N VAL A 71 -23.41 7.43 -11.84
CA VAL A 71 -23.30 6.31 -10.90
C VAL A 71 -24.55 5.43 -10.92
N SER A 72 -25.74 6.04 -10.91
CA SER A 72 -27.01 5.32 -10.80
C SER A 72 -28.16 6.15 -11.34
N SER A 73 -28.98 5.56 -12.21
CA SER A 73 -30.26 6.13 -12.65
C SER A 73 -31.47 5.70 -11.78
N GLU A 74 -31.28 4.78 -10.83
CA GLU A 74 -32.39 4.13 -10.12
C GLU A 74 -32.66 4.69 -8.71
N ASN A 75 -31.62 5.18 -8.01
CA ASN A 75 -31.75 5.69 -6.65
C ASN A 75 -31.92 7.23 -6.64
N PRO A 76 -33.12 7.77 -6.32
CA PRO A 76 -33.36 9.21 -6.28
C PRO A 76 -32.57 9.92 -5.16
N ASN A 77 -32.09 9.18 -4.15
CA ASN A 77 -31.30 9.72 -3.05
C ASN A 77 -29.78 9.63 -3.29
N ALA A 78 -29.32 9.13 -4.45
CA ALA A 78 -27.90 8.91 -4.73
C ALA A 78 -27.07 10.18 -4.56
N ALA A 79 -27.54 11.33 -5.06
CA ALA A 79 -26.83 12.60 -4.95
C ALA A 79 -26.62 13.02 -3.49
N ALA A 80 -27.64 12.90 -2.64
CA ALA A 80 -27.55 13.24 -1.22
C ALA A 80 -26.61 12.28 -0.45
N MET A 81 -26.59 11.00 -0.82
CA MET A 81 -25.66 10.03 -0.23
C MET A 81 -24.21 10.32 -0.66
N LEU A 82 -24.00 10.58 -1.95
CA LEU A 82 -22.69 10.94 -2.49
C LEU A 82 -22.17 12.22 -1.83
N ASP A 83 -22.97 13.28 -1.74
CA ASP A 83 -22.57 14.52 -1.06
C ASP A 83 -22.00 14.28 0.35
N ARG A 84 -22.64 13.42 1.15
CA ARG A 84 -22.16 13.04 2.50
C ARG A 84 -20.83 12.28 2.45
N MET A 85 -20.67 11.35 1.51
CA MET A 85 -19.44 10.60 1.30
C MET A 85 -18.29 11.51 0.84
N LEU A 86 -18.54 12.34 -0.16
CA LEU A 86 -17.55 13.23 -0.76
C LEU A 86 -17.12 14.31 0.23
N ARG A 87 -18.03 14.80 1.11
CA ARG A 87 -17.68 15.70 2.20
C ARG A 87 -16.68 15.08 3.17
N LEU A 88 -16.83 13.80 3.53
CA LEU A 88 -15.84 13.09 4.34
C LEU A 88 -14.50 12.99 3.60
N LEU A 89 -14.50 12.62 2.31
CA LEU A 89 -13.24 12.53 1.55
C LEU A 89 -12.56 13.89 1.39
N ALA A 90 -13.32 14.97 1.25
CA ALA A 90 -12.80 16.33 1.22
C ALA A 90 -12.18 16.75 2.56
N SER A 91 -12.75 16.34 3.71
CA SER A 91 -12.16 16.64 5.03
C SER A 91 -10.80 15.95 5.25
N TYR A 92 -10.51 14.88 4.50
CA TYR A 92 -9.21 14.21 4.49
C TYR A 92 -8.30 14.68 3.33
N SER A 93 -8.64 15.79 2.66
CA SER A 93 -7.93 16.30 1.48
C SER A 93 -7.77 15.28 0.34
N VAL A 94 -8.66 14.29 0.27
CA VAL A 94 -8.72 13.32 -0.84
C VAL A 94 -9.42 13.93 -2.05
N LEU A 95 -10.40 14.79 -1.80
CA LEU A 95 -11.08 15.63 -2.79
C LEU A 95 -10.91 17.10 -2.40
N THR A 96 -11.00 17.99 -3.39
CA THR A 96 -11.25 19.41 -3.13
C THR A 96 -12.75 19.64 -3.03
N CYS A 97 -13.16 20.64 -2.25
CA CYS A 97 -14.57 21.01 -2.10
C CYS A 97 -14.67 22.54 -2.11
N SER A 98 -15.57 23.06 -2.93
CA SER A 98 -15.98 24.47 -2.90
C SER A 98 -17.50 24.55 -2.95
N VAL A 99 -18.02 25.77 -2.77
CA VAL A 99 -19.45 26.05 -2.90
C VAL A 99 -19.66 26.84 -4.18
N ALA A 100 -20.47 26.31 -5.08
CA ALA A 100 -20.94 27.04 -6.23
C ALA A 100 -22.16 27.89 -5.82
N THR A 101 -22.13 29.16 -6.17
CA THR A 101 -23.29 30.06 -6.14
C THR A 101 -23.59 30.42 -7.59
N ASP A 102 -24.66 29.88 -8.17
CA ASP A 102 -25.10 30.33 -9.48
C ASP A 102 -25.50 31.81 -9.40
N VAL A 103 -24.96 32.63 -10.29
CA VAL A 103 -25.27 34.06 -10.39
C VAL A 103 -26.27 34.25 -11.53
N ASP A 104 -27.42 33.60 -11.44
CA ASP A 104 -28.55 33.93 -12.32
C ASP A 104 -29.58 34.71 -11.51
N GLY A 105 -29.67 36.00 -11.85
CA GLY A 105 -30.50 36.97 -11.15
C GLY A 105 -31.98 36.66 -11.31
N ASP A 106 -32.58 36.04 -10.30
CA ASP A 106 -33.89 36.41 -9.79
C ASP A 106 -34.07 35.93 -8.35
N HIS A 107 -34.90 36.63 -7.61
CA HIS A 107 -35.05 36.58 -6.17
C HIS A 107 -35.62 35.25 -5.62
N ASP A 108 -34.75 34.26 -5.37
CA ASP A 108 -35.06 33.20 -4.41
C ASP A 108 -33.81 32.84 -3.59
N ILE A 109 -34.00 32.45 -2.32
CA ILE A 109 -32.87 32.07 -1.44
C ILE A 109 -32.27 30.77 -1.98
N GLN A 110 -31.24 30.86 -2.85
CA GLN A 110 -30.59 29.66 -3.38
C GLN A 110 -29.78 28.94 -2.28
N THR A 111 -30.04 27.65 -2.15
CA THR A 111 -29.26 26.76 -1.29
C THR A 111 -27.85 26.60 -1.85
N PRO A 112 -26.79 26.93 -1.10
CA PRO A 112 -25.41 26.72 -1.56
C PRO A 112 -25.16 25.25 -1.89
N THR A 113 -24.67 24.97 -3.09
CA THR A 113 -24.39 23.61 -3.55
C THR A 113 -22.89 23.34 -3.51
N ARG A 114 -22.49 22.26 -2.84
CA ARG A 114 -21.08 21.81 -2.85
C ARG A 114 -20.74 21.22 -4.20
N VAL A 115 -19.54 21.54 -4.67
CA VAL A 115 -18.92 20.91 -5.83
C VAL A 115 -17.58 20.34 -5.42
N TYR A 116 -17.19 19.23 -6.06
CA TYR A 116 -16.05 18.42 -5.69
C TYR A 116 -15.10 18.21 -6.87
N GLY A 117 -13.80 18.33 -6.61
CA GLY A 117 -12.74 18.03 -7.57
C GLY A 117 -11.71 17.07 -7.02
N LEU A 118 -10.77 16.65 -7.87
CA LEU A 118 -9.68 15.78 -7.45
C LEU A 118 -8.60 16.58 -6.71
N ALA A 119 -8.25 16.16 -5.49
CA ALA A 119 -7.04 16.65 -4.81
C ALA A 119 -5.79 15.89 -5.29
N PRO A 120 -4.57 16.38 -5.00
CA PRO A 120 -3.33 15.75 -5.49
C PRO A 120 -3.16 14.26 -5.13
N VAL A 121 -3.69 13.80 -3.98
CA VAL A 121 -3.62 12.40 -3.57
C VAL A 121 -4.56 11.50 -4.39
N ALA A 122 -5.63 12.05 -4.95
CA ALA A 122 -6.61 11.30 -5.73
C ALA A 122 -6.02 10.62 -6.98
N LYS A 123 -4.90 11.15 -7.50
CA LYS A 123 -4.19 10.56 -8.65
C LYS A 123 -3.74 9.11 -8.42
N PHE A 124 -3.59 8.68 -7.16
CA PHE A 124 -3.21 7.31 -6.82
C PHE A 124 -4.41 6.36 -6.79
N PHE A 125 -5.63 6.89 -6.86
CA PHE A 125 -6.88 6.13 -6.86
C PHE A 125 -7.56 6.09 -8.24
N VAL A 126 -7.26 7.07 -9.12
CA VAL A 126 -7.61 7.02 -10.55
C VAL A 126 -6.79 5.93 -11.25
N GLN A 127 -7.43 5.07 -12.04
CA GLN A 127 -6.75 4.09 -12.87
C GLN A 127 -5.95 4.80 -13.97
N ASN A 128 -4.63 4.66 -13.92
CA ASN A 128 -3.81 5.09 -15.05
C ASN A 128 -3.94 4.08 -16.20
N LYS A 129 -4.83 4.40 -17.16
CA LYS A 129 -5.10 3.56 -18.34
C LYS A 129 -3.95 3.52 -19.36
N THR A 130 -2.88 4.28 -19.17
CA THR A 130 -1.70 4.19 -20.04
C THR A 130 -0.75 3.08 -19.57
N LYS A 131 -0.52 2.10 -20.46
CA LYS A 131 0.48 1.00 -20.42
C LYS A 131 1.03 0.63 -19.03
N GLY A 132 0.27 -0.18 -18.28
CA GLY A 132 0.76 -0.80 -17.04
C GLY A 132 0.68 0.09 -15.81
N GLY A 133 -0.23 1.08 -15.78
CA GLY A 133 -0.48 1.89 -14.60
C GLY A 133 -1.32 1.18 -13.53
N GLY A 134 -0.86 1.22 -12.28
CA GLY A 134 -1.61 0.68 -11.13
C GLY A 134 -2.43 1.75 -10.39
N SER A 135 -3.28 1.31 -9.47
CA SER A 135 -4.04 2.16 -8.54
C SER A 135 -4.05 1.54 -7.14
N LEU A 136 -3.85 2.37 -6.11
CA LEU A 136 -3.94 1.98 -4.70
C LEU A 136 -5.35 1.56 -4.29
N GLY A 137 -6.37 1.81 -5.12
CA GLY A 137 -7.73 1.34 -4.87
C GLY A 137 -7.85 -0.18 -4.81
N SER A 138 -7.02 -0.90 -5.55
CA SER A 138 -6.95 -2.37 -5.48
C SER A 138 -6.35 -2.85 -4.15
N VAL A 139 -5.30 -2.18 -3.67
CA VAL A 139 -4.66 -2.45 -2.37
C VAL A 139 -5.64 -2.17 -1.25
N LEU A 140 -6.34 -1.02 -1.29
CA LEU A 140 -7.42 -0.74 -0.35
C LEU A 140 -8.51 -1.81 -0.40
N GLY A 141 -8.88 -2.27 -1.60
CA GLY A 141 -9.84 -3.35 -1.79
C GLY A 141 -9.42 -4.67 -1.14
N LEU A 142 -8.12 -5.00 -1.18
CA LEU A 142 -7.56 -6.16 -0.47
C LEU A 142 -7.61 -5.96 1.05
N LEU A 143 -7.11 -4.83 1.55
CA LEU A 143 -7.02 -4.57 3.00
C LEU A 143 -8.41 -4.45 3.67
N GLN A 144 -9.42 -4.08 2.91
CA GLN A 144 -10.81 -4.00 3.37
C GLN A 144 -11.66 -5.19 2.91
N ASP A 145 -11.08 -6.22 2.28
CA ASP A 145 -11.79 -7.46 1.99
C ASP A 145 -12.13 -8.16 3.30
N LYS A 146 -13.30 -8.79 3.36
CA LYS A 146 -13.78 -9.46 4.57
C LYS A 146 -12.75 -10.46 5.10
N VAL A 147 -12.06 -11.18 4.21
CA VAL A 147 -11.04 -12.16 4.61
C VAL A 147 -9.94 -11.53 5.46
N PHE A 148 -9.39 -10.38 5.06
CA PHE A 148 -8.37 -9.69 5.86
C PHE A 148 -8.95 -8.96 7.07
N ILE A 149 -10.16 -8.41 6.95
CA ILE A 149 -10.86 -7.77 8.08
C ILE A 149 -11.12 -8.77 9.21
N ASP A 150 -11.47 -10.01 8.88
CA ASP A 150 -11.75 -11.05 9.87
C ASP A 150 -10.55 -11.34 10.80
N SER A 151 -9.31 -11.23 10.27
CA SER A 151 -8.07 -11.41 11.05
C SER A 151 -7.91 -10.35 12.14
N TRP A 152 -8.36 -9.12 11.93
CA TRP A 152 -8.23 -8.04 12.93
C TRP A 152 -9.03 -8.31 14.20
N TYR A 153 -10.15 -9.03 14.10
CA TYR A 153 -10.91 -9.46 15.28
C TYR A 153 -10.18 -10.52 16.13
N GLN A 154 -9.12 -11.13 15.59
CA GLN A 154 -8.30 -12.12 16.30
C GLN A 154 -7.02 -11.53 16.90
N LEU A 155 -6.73 -10.23 16.67
CA LEU A 155 -5.48 -9.62 17.11
C LEU A 155 -5.33 -9.61 18.63
N GLU A 156 -6.36 -9.22 19.38
CA GLU A 156 -6.31 -9.25 20.87
C GLU A 156 -5.99 -10.66 21.38
N ASP A 157 -6.67 -11.64 20.80
CA ASP A 157 -6.58 -13.03 21.21
C ASP A 157 -5.22 -13.64 20.86
N ALA A 158 -4.62 -13.24 19.73
CA ALA A 158 -3.25 -13.58 19.35
C ALA A 158 -2.22 -12.98 20.32
N VAL A 159 -2.41 -11.73 20.76
CA VAL A 159 -1.54 -11.11 21.79
C VAL A 159 -1.63 -11.85 23.12
N ARG A 160 -2.84 -12.23 23.54
CA ARG A 160 -3.06 -12.89 24.84
C ARG A 160 -2.65 -14.35 24.87
N LYS A 161 -2.88 -15.09 23.78
CA LYS A 161 -2.81 -16.57 23.75
C LYS A 161 -1.75 -17.09 22.77
N GLY A 162 -1.10 -16.21 22.03
CA GLY A 162 -0.24 -16.58 20.91
C GLY A 162 -1.03 -17.07 19.69
N GLY A 163 -0.27 -17.41 18.64
CA GLY A 163 -0.81 -17.78 17.33
C GLY A 163 -0.92 -16.58 16.39
N ASP A 164 -1.15 -16.83 15.10
CA ASP A 164 -1.29 -15.78 14.09
C ASP A 164 -2.78 -15.42 13.87
N PRO A 165 -3.13 -14.12 13.76
CA PRO A 165 -4.53 -13.71 13.67
C PRO A 165 -5.28 -14.29 12.46
N PHE A 166 -4.62 -14.38 11.29
CA PHE A 166 -5.22 -14.96 10.09
C PHE A 166 -5.59 -16.45 10.28
N HIS A 167 -4.68 -17.29 10.76
CA HIS A 167 -4.99 -18.70 11.02
C HIS A 167 -6.07 -18.85 12.09
N ARG A 168 -6.12 -17.98 13.09
CA ARG A 168 -7.20 -18.00 14.08
C ARG A 168 -8.57 -17.70 13.47
N ALA A 169 -8.63 -16.86 12.45
CA ALA A 169 -9.86 -16.51 11.74
C ALA A 169 -10.28 -17.58 10.72
N HIS A 170 -9.32 -18.16 10.01
CA HIS A 170 -9.58 -18.98 8.81
C HIS A 170 -9.12 -20.44 8.89
N GLY A 171 -8.36 -20.81 9.93
CA GLY A 171 -7.88 -22.18 10.18
C GLY A 171 -6.72 -22.66 9.29
N THR A 172 -6.14 -21.78 8.48
CA THR A 172 -5.06 -22.09 7.51
C THR A 172 -4.14 -20.89 7.34
N HIS A 173 -2.97 -21.07 6.73
CA HIS A 173 -2.06 -19.98 6.41
C HIS A 173 -2.59 -19.12 5.25
N ALA A 174 -2.29 -17.83 5.22
CA ALA A 174 -2.79 -16.91 4.18
C ALA A 174 -2.49 -17.38 2.75
N PHE A 175 -1.27 -17.84 2.47
CA PHE A 175 -0.91 -18.37 1.14
C PHE A 175 -1.65 -19.66 0.77
N GLU A 176 -1.95 -20.52 1.75
CA GLU A 176 -2.76 -21.72 1.52
C GLU A 176 -4.23 -21.34 1.24
N PHE A 177 -4.75 -20.35 1.97
CA PHE A 177 -6.10 -19.83 1.78
C PHE A 177 -6.33 -19.29 0.36
N LEU A 178 -5.34 -18.58 -0.21
CA LEU A 178 -5.39 -18.08 -1.59
C LEU A 178 -5.64 -19.21 -2.60
N GLY A 179 -5.06 -20.40 -2.39
CA GLY A 179 -5.29 -21.56 -3.25
C GLY A 179 -6.72 -22.12 -3.16
N SER A 180 -7.43 -21.84 -2.06
CA SER A 180 -8.76 -22.38 -1.77
C SER A 180 -9.93 -21.45 -2.11
N ASP A 181 -9.71 -20.13 -2.13
CA ASP A 181 -10.72 -19.12 -2.48
C ASP A 181 -10.32 -18.36 -3.76
N PRO A 182 -10.84 -18.77 -4.95
CA PRO A 182 -10.53 -18.11 -6.21
C PRO A 182 -10.90 -16.62 -6.25
N ARG A 183 -11.97 -16.21 -5.57
CA ARG A 183 -12.41 -14.81 -5.53
C ARG A 183 -11.42 -13.97 -4.72
N PHE A 184 -10.99 -14.47 -3.56
CA PHE A 184 -9.99 -13.77 -2.76
C PHE A 184 -8.62 -13.74 -3.46
N ASN A 185 -8.24 -14.83 -4.13
CA ASN A 185 -7.03 -14.89 -4.94
C ASN A 185 -7.02 -13.83 -6.06
N GLU A 186 -8.15 -13.59 -6.73
CA GLU A 186 -8.27 -12.52 -7.72
C GLU A 186 -8.05 -11.13 -7.09
N VAL A 187 -8.66 -10.87 -5.93
CA VAL A 187 -8.49 -9.61 -5.18
C VAL A 187 -7.03 -9.40 -4.80
N PHE A 188 -6.38 -10.43 -4.25
CA PHE A 188 -4.96 -10.40 -3.87
C PHE A 188 -4.05 -10.12 -5.06
N ASN A 189 -4.17 -10.91 -6.13
CA ASN A 189 -3.33 -10.76 -7.32
C ASN A 189 -3.50 -9.39 -7.98
N LYS A 190 -4.73 -8.88 -8.06
CA LYS A 190 -5.00 -7.54 -8.60
C LYS A 190 -4.31 -6.45 -7.77
N ALA A 191 -4.37 -6.54 -6.45
CA ALA A 191 -3.69 -5.61 -5.55
C ALA A 191 -2.17 -5.67 -5.73
N MET A 192 -1.58 -6.86 -5.79
CA MET A 192 -0.14 -7.03 -5.99
C MET A 192 0.32 -6.49 -7.33
N ILE A 193 -0.39 -6.79 -8.43
CA ILE A 193 -0.08 -6.27 -9.77
C ILE A 193 -0.10 -4.75 -9.79
N HIS A 194 -1.17 -4.13 -9.28
CA HIS A 194 -1.32 -2.68 -9.29
C HIS A 194 -0.28 -1.99 -8.40
N HIS A 195 -0.01 -2.53 -7.22
CA HIS A 195 1.01 -1.96 -6.34
C HIS A 195 2.40 -2.07 -6.97
N THR A 196 2.76 -3.24 -7.47
CA THR A 196 4.02 -3.49 -8.18
C THR A 196 4.19 -2.56 -9.38
N ALA A 197 3.14 -2.36 -10.18
CA ALA A 197 3.16 -1.39 -11.27
C ALA A 197 3.54 0.02 -10.81
N ILE A 198 2.99 0.51 -9.70
CA ILE A 198 3.31 1.84 -9.16
C ILE A 198 4.77 1.89 -8.67
N VAL A 199 5.18 0.90 -7.87
CA VAL A 199 6.50 0.87 -7.23
C VAL A 199 7.61 0.72 -8.26
N ILE A 200 7.54 -0.30 -9.12
CA ILE A 200 8.64 -0.64 -10.03
C ILE A 200 8.84 0.46 -11.08
N ASN A 201 7.77 1.04 -11.63
CA ASN A 201 7.92 2.16 -12.57
C ASN A 201 8.68 3.34 -11.94
N ARG A 202 8.33 3.75 -10.72
CA ARG A 202 9.03 4.82 -10.00
C ARG A 202 10.43 4.41 -9.55
N MET A 203 10.61 3.16 -9.17
CA MET A 203 11.91 2.62 -8.76
C MET A 203 12.90 2.75 -9.92
N LEU A 204 12.48 2.36 -11.13
CA LEU A 204 13.29 2.40 -12.34
C LEU A 204 13.70 3.83 -12.75
N GLU A 205 13.01 4.87 -12.31
CA GLU A 205 13.42 6.27 -12.54
C GLU A 205 14.72 6.61 -11.78
N ARG A 206 14.95 5.98 -10.62
CA ARG A 206 16.00 6.37 -9.66
C ARG A 206 17.07 5.28 -9.47
N TYR A 207 16.67 4.02 -9.47
CA TYR A 207 17.53 2.88 -9.22
C TYR A 207 18.16 2.36 -10.52
N LYS A 208 19.49 2.26 -10.53
CA LYS A 208 20.30 1.84 -11.69
C LYS A 208 20.95 0.47 -11.51
N GLY A 209 20.69 -0.22 -10.39
CA GLY A 209 21.39 -1.45 -10.05
C GLY A 209 21.09 -2.65 -10.95
N PHE A 210 20.20 -2.52 -11.94
CA PHE A 210 19.96 -3.52 -12.99
C PHE A 210 20.82 -3.34 -14.24
N GLU A 211 21.49 -2.19 -14.38
CA GLU A 211 22.36 -1.95 -15.54
C GLU A 211 23.48 -2.99 -15.58
N HIS A 212 23.79 -3.48 -16.78
CA HIS A 212 24.81 -4.50 -17.06
C HIS A 212 24.56 -5.92 -16.52
N LEU A 213 23.43 -6.18 -15.85
CA LEU A 213 23.03 -7.55 -15.52
C LEU A 213 22.63 -8.32 -16.79
N LYS A 214 22.98 -9.61 -16.86
CA LYS A 214 22.57 -10.51 -17.95
C LYS A 214 21.37 -11.35 -17.53
N THR A 215 21.37 -11.85 -16.29
CA THR A 215 20.29 -12.68 -15.73
C THR A 215 19.84 -12.15 -14.38
N LEU A 216 18.54 -11.87 -14.25
CA LEU A 216 17.89 -11.46 -12.99
C LEU A 216 16.86 -12.51 -12.60
N VAL A 217 16.97 -13.03 -11.38
CA VAL A 217 15.99 -13.97 -10.81
C VAL A 217 15.08 -13.19 -9.87
N ASP A 218 13.76 -13.20 -10.09
CA ASP A 218 12.77 -12.63 -9.17
C ASP A 218 12.18 -13.76 -8.33
N VAL A 219 12.55 -13.82 -7.05
CA VAL A 219 12.11 -14.87 -6.12
C VAL A 219 10.84 -14.40 -5.43
N GLY A 220 9.79 -15.24 -5.50
CA GLY A 220 8.44 -14.84 -5.11
C GLY A 220 7.84 -13.79 -6.07
N GLY A 221 8.21 -13.87 -7.36
CA GLY A 221 7.79 -12.89 -8.36
C GLY A 221 6.31 -12.96 -8.75
N GLY A 222 5.58 -13.93 -8.20
CA GLY A 222 4.16 -14.15 -8.43
C GLY A 222 3.86 -14.36 -9.92
N LEU A 223 2.94 -13.54 -10.43
CA LEU A 223 2.56 -13.55 -11.84
C LEU A 223 3.57 -12.83 -12.76
N GLY A 224 4.76 -12.46 -12.27
CA GLY A 224 5.87 -11.96 -13.10
C GLY A 224 5.81 -10.47 -13.45
N MET A 225 4.98 -9.68 -12.77
CA MET A 225 4.80 -8.26 -13.10
C MET A 225 6.07 -7.42 -12.88
N ASN A 226 6.89 -7.73 -11.85
CA ASN A 226 8.16 -7.01 -11.65
C ASN A 226 9.05 -7.17 -12.88
N LEU A 227 9.30 -8.43 -13.28
CA LEU A 227 10.18 -8.75 -14.39
C LEU A 227 9.63 -8.23 -15.72
N ASN A 228 8.33 -8.31 -15.97
CA ASN A 228 7.72 -7.71 -17.15
C ASN A 228 8.10 -6.22 -17.31
N ILE A 229 8.01 -5.44 -16.25
CA ILE A 229 8.34 -4.00 -16.27
C ILE A 229 9.85 -3.80 -16.40
N ILE A 230 10.66 -4.57 -15.67
CA ILE A 230 12.12 -4.45 -15.67
C ILE A 230 12.72 -4.84 -17.04
N THR A 231 12.32 -5.98 -17.61
CA THR A 231 12.84 -6.44 -18.91
C THR A 231 12.33 -5.58 -20.06
N THR A 232 11.15 -4.96 -19.94
CA THR A 232 10.69 -3.94 -20.91
C THR A 232 11.64 -2.74 -20.95
N LYS A 233 12.19 -2.32 -19.80
CA LYS A 233 13.17 -1.22 -19.72
C LYS A 233 14.59 -1.66 -20.09
N TYR A 234 14.95 -2.91 -19.81
CA TYR A 234 16.27 -3.48 -20.08
C TYR A 234 16.12 -4.72 -20.98
N PRO A 235 15.89 -4.57 -22.30
CA PRO A 235 15.55 -5.70 -23.17
C PRO A 235 16.65 -6.76 -23.33
N SER A 236 17.90 -6.43 -22.98
CA SER A 236 19.02 -7.37 -22.96
C SER A 236 19.04 -8.29 -21.73
N LEU A 237 18.27 -7.95 -20.69
CA LEU A 237 18.18 -8.70 -19.45
C LEU A 237 17.28 -9.92 -19.63
N LYS A 238 17.76 -11.10 -19.23
CA LYS A 238 16.94 -12.30 -19.09
C LYS A 238 16.38 -12.35 -17.68
N GLY A 239 15.05 -12.37 -17.56
CA GLY A 239 14.34 -12.55 -16.30
C GLY A 239 14.01 -14.01 -16.05
N ILE A 240 14.19 -14.49 -14.81
CA ILE A 240 13.66 -15.76 -14.32
C ILE A 240 12.66 -15.43 -13.21
N ASN A 241 11.37 -15.59 -13.49
CA ASN A 241 10.30 -15.45 -12.50
C ASN A 241 10.16 -16.76 -11.74
N PHE A 242 10.53 -16.76 -10.46
CA PHE A 242 10.53 -17.95 -9.62
C PHE A 242 9.47 -17.84 -8.52
N ASP A 243 8.55 -18.80 -8.48
CA ASP A 243 7.48 -18.86 -7.49
C ASP A 243 7.00 -20.32 -7.31
N LEU A 244 6.01 -20.55 -6.46
CA LEU A 244 5.40 -21.86 -6.29
C LEU A 244 4.80 -22.37 -7.61
N PRO A 245 4.86 -23.68 -7.90
CA PRO A 245 4.37 -24.24 -9.17
C PRO A 245 2.92 -23.86 -9.50
N HIS A 246 2.03 -23.83 -8.50
CA HIS A 246 0.62 -23.51 -8.68
C HIS A 246 0.36 -22.02 -8.96
N VAL A 247 1.32 -21.14 -8.67
CA VAL A 247 1.25 -19.71 -9.04
C VAL A 247 1.75 -19.54 -10.48
N ILE A 248 2.90 -20.14 -10.78
CA ILE A 248 3.56 -20.07 -12.08
C ILE A 248 2.68 -20.59 -13.22
N GLN A 249 1.86 -21.62 -13.00
CA GLN A 249 0.94 -22.12 -14.03
C GLN A 249 -0.08 -21.08 -14.53
N HIS A 250 -0.31 -20.00 -13.76
CA HIS A 250 -1.23 -18.91 -14.11
C HIS A 250 -0.48 -17.64 -14.56
N ALA A 251 0.85 -17.64 -14.56
CA ALA A 251 1.64 -16.50 -14.99
C ALA A 251 1.53 -16.30 -16.51
N PRO A 252 1.19 -15.10 -17.00
CA PRO A 252 1.16 -14.81 -18.43
C PRO A 252 2.59 -14.75 -18.98
N ALA A 253 2.76 -15.16 -20.25
CA ALA A 253 4.06 -15.09 -20.90
C ALA A 253 4.50 -13.63 -21.13
N TYR A 254 5.72 -13.30 -20.75
CA TYR A 254 6.35 -12.00 -21.00
C TYR A 254 7.63 -12.14 -21.84
N PRO A 255 7.88 -11.26 -22.82
CA PRO A 255 9.13 -11.25 -23.56
C PRO A 255 10.35 -11.11 -22.63
N GLY A 256 11.32 -12.02 -22.80
CA GLY A 256 12.55 -12.03 -22.00
C GLY A 256 12.39 -12.59 -20.58
N VAL A 257 11.23 -13.15 -20.23
CA VAL A 257 10.98 -13.77 -18.91
C VAL A 257 10.71 -15.27 -19.07
N GLU A 258 11.45 -16.07 -18.31
CA GLU A 258 11.20 -17.50 -18.10
C GLU A 258 10.51 -17.70 -16.76
N HIS A 259 9.43 -18.50 -16.72
CA HIS A 259 8.76 -18.82 -15.45
C HIS A 259 9.20 -20.20 -14.95
N VAL A 260 9.64 -20.27 -13.70
CA VAL A 260 10.18 -21.48 -13.08
C VAL A 260 9.45 -21.73 -11.76
N GLY A 261 8.82 -22.91 -11.63
CA GLY A 261 8.17 -23.34 -10.40
C GLY A 261 9.14 -24.02 -9.43
N GLY A 262 9.05 -23.72 -8.14
CA GLY A 262 9.80 -24.41 -7.10
C GLY A 262 9.54 -23.87 -5.69
N ASP A 263 10.35 -24.29 -4.73
CA ASP A 263 10.32 -23.79 -3.35
C ASP A 263 11.65 -23.08 -3.03
N MET A 264 11.56 -21.79 -2.71
CA MET A 264 12.71 -20.95 -2.37
C MET A 264 13.46 -21.39 -1.10
N PHE A 265 12.78 -22.12 -0.22
CA PHE A 265 13.39 -22.71 0.97
C PHE A 265 14.17 -23.99 0.66
N GLU A 266 13.99 -24.60 -0.51
CA GLU A 266 14.81 -25.71 -0.98
C GLU A 266 15.99 -25.19 -1.83
N SER A 267 15.68 -24.42 -2.88
CA SER A 267 16.69 -23.81 -3.75
C SER A 267 16.11 -22.65 -4.55
N VAL A 268 16.97 -21.80 -5.09
CA VAL A 268 16.58 -20.72 -6.01
C VAL A 268 17.40 -20.81 -7.29
N PRO A 269 16.85 -20.42 -8.47
CA PRO A 269 17.59 -20.41 -9.72
C PRO A 269 18.86 -19.54 -9.67
N GLN A 270 19.86 -19.89 -10.46
CA GLN A 270 21.10 -19.11 -10.57
C GLN A 270 20.89 -17.86 -11.43
N GLY A 271 21.56 -16.76 -11.06
CA GLY A 271 21.53 -15.50 -11.80
C GLY A 271 22.62 -14.53 -11.33
N ASP A 272 22.83 -13.45 -12.08
CA ASP A 272 23.82 -12.41 -11.71
C ASP A 272 23.33 -11.61 -10.50
N ALA A 273 22.02 -11.42 -10.39
CA ALA A 273 21.36 -10.86 -9.22
C ALA A 273 20.04 -11.58 -8.92
N ILE A 274 19.64 -11.51 -7.66
CA ILE A 274 18.35 -11.98 -7.17
C ILE A 274 17.55 -10.78 -6.70
N PHE A 275 16.35 -10.61 -7.20
CA PHE A 275 15.39 -9.59 -6.79
C PHE A 275 14.35 -10.23 -5.86
N MET A 276 13.99 -9.50 -4.81
CA MET A 276 12.92 -9.86 -3.88
C MET A 276 12.19 -8.59 -3.49
N LYS A 277 10.90 -8.51 -3.76
CA LYS A 277 10.07 -7.38 -3.32
C LYS A 277 8.94 -7.95 -2.46
N TRP A 278 8.80 -7.48 -1.22
CA TRP A 278 7.76 -7.98 -0.30
C TRP A 278 7.87 -9.49 -0.14
N ILE A 279 9.08 -9.94 0.20
CA ILE A 279 9.36 -11.34 0.47
C ILE A 279 9.93 -11.47 1.86
N LEU A 280 10.96 -10.69 2.21
CA LEU A 280 11.59 -10.83 3.51
C LEU A 280 10.62 -10.46 4.63
N HIS A 281 9.67 -9.56 4.40
CA HIS A 281 8.68 -9.20 5.41
C HIS A 281 7.61 -10.27 5.70
N ASP A 282 7.41 -11.27 4.84
CA ASP A 282 6.36 -12.28 5.01
C ASP A 282 6.76 -13.38 6.00
N TRP A 283 8.05 -13.46 6.33
CA TRP A 283 8.63 -14.60 7.03
C TRP A 283 9.44 -14.19 8.26
N ASP A 284 9.51 -15.11 9.21
CA ASP A 284 10.39 -14.96 10.37
C ASP A 284 11.88 -15.01 9.98
N ASP A 285 12.74 -14.59 10.90
CA ASP A 285 14.19 -14.51 10.67
C ASP A 285 14.84 -15.84 10.32
N GLY A 286 14.32 -16.96 10.83
CA GLY A 286 14.84 -18.29 10.53
C GLY A 286 14.60 -18.67 9.07
N HIS A 287 13.39 -18.40 8.58
CA HIS A 287 13.01 -18.57 7.18
C HIS A 287 13.78 -17.60 6.27
N CYS A 288 13.86 -16.31 6.63
CA CYS A 288 14.65 -15.33 5.87
C CYS A 288 16.12 -15.74 5.78
N LEU A 289 16.73 -16.22 6.88
CA LEU A 289 18.11 -16.70 6.88
C LEU A 289 18.29 -17.91 5.97
N LYS A 290 17.35 -18.87 5.99
CA LYS A 290 17.37 -20.04 5.10
C LYS A 290 17.31 -19.62 3.64
N LEU A 291 16.37 -18.74 3.30
CA LEU A 291 16.20 -18.18 1.96
C LEU A 291 17.46 -17.44 1.50
N LEU A 292 17.97 -16.50 2.30
CA LEU A 292 19.14 -15.72 1.96
C LEU A 292 20.39 -16.58 1.76
N LYS A 293 20.55 -17.69 2.50
CA LYS A 293 21.61 -18.68 2.24
C LYS A 293 21.46 -19.39 0.90
N ASN A 294 20.23 -19.69 0.48
CA ASN A 294 19.98 -20.25 -0.85
C ASN A 294 20.29 -19.21 -1.94
N CYS A 295 19.89 -17.95 -1.75
CA CYS A 295 20.26 -16.84 -2.63
C CYS A 295 21.79 -16.69 -2.73
N TYR A 296 22.50 -16.71 -1.61
CA TYR A 296 23.97 -16.61 -1.58
C TYR A 296 24.64 -17.71 -2.42
N LYS A 297 24.13 -18.95 -2.36
CA LYS A 297 24.64 -20.08 -3.16
C LYS A 297 24.35 -19.94 -4.66
N ALA A 298 23.22 -19.33 -5.02
CA ALA A 298 22.79 -19.15 -6.40
C ALA A 298 23.46 -17.97 -7.11
N LEU A 299 24.13 -17.09 -6.37
CA LEU A 299 24.84 -15.93 -6.90
C LEU A 299 26.32 -16.22 -7.22
N PRO A 300 26.87 -15.62 -8.29
CA PRO A 300 28.33 -15.59 -8.51
C PRO A 300 29.02 -14.74 -7.44
N ASP A 301 30.37 -14.76 -7.40
CA ASP A 301 31.15 -14.05 -6.38
C ASP A 301 30.94 -12.53 -6.36
N ASN A 302 30.59 -11.94 -7.51
CA ASN A 302 30.24 -10.52 -7.65
C ASN A 302 28.73 -10.26 -7.69
N GLY A 303 27.92 -11.27 -7.38
CA GLY A 303 26.46 -11.19 -7.39
C GLY A 303 25.90 -10.44 -6.19
N LYS A 304 24.62 -10.08 -6.27
CA LYS A 304 23.90 -9.37 -5.21
C LYS A 304 22.44 -9.79 -5.10
N VAL A 305 21.90 -9.66 -3.90
CA VAL A 305 20.45 -9.60 -3.68
C VAL A 305 20.01 -8.15 -3.75
N ILE A 306 18.85 -7.89 -4.35
CA ILE A 306 18.17 -6.60 -4.41
C ILE A 306 16.83 -6.80 -3.70
N ALA A 307 16.75 -6.37 -2.44
CA ALA A 307 15.53 -6.44 -1.63
C ALA A 307 14.77 -5.11 -1.70
N VAL A 308 13.44 -5.18 -1.83
CA VAL A 308 12.55 -4.02 -1.84
C VAL A 308 11.45 -4.23 -0.79
N ASP A 309 11.69 -3.67 0.39
CA ASP A 309 10.84 -3.79 1.58
C ASP A 309 10.76 -2.46 2.33
N ALA A 310 9.84 -2.33 3.29
CA ALA A 310 9.84 -1.17 4.17
C ALA A 310 10.99 -1.27 5.19
N ILE A 311 11.40 -0.12 5.71
CA ILE A 311 12.31 -0.04 6.86
C ILE A 311 11.58 0.73 7.94
N LEU A 312 11.45 0.12 9.12
CA LEU A 312 10.81 0.74 10.26
C LEU A 312 11.61 1.95 10.78
N PRO A 313 10.94 3.06 11.14
CA PRO A 313 11.58 4.13 11.89
C PRO A 313 11.87 3.64 13.32
N VAL A 314 13.06 3.92 13.84
CA VAL A 314 13.43 3.58 15.23
C VAL A 314 12.54 4.32 16.23
N VAL A 315 12.26 5.60 15.95
CA VAL A 315 11.28 6.41 16.67
C VAL A 315 10.31 6.95 15.61
N PRO A 316 9.04 6.53 15.61
CA PRO A 316 8.07 7.02 14.64
C PRO A 316 7.69 8.48 14.95
N ASP A 317 7.53 9.28 13.89
CA ASP A 317 6.89 10.60 13.96
C ASP A 317 5.40 10.54 13.54
N ASP A 318 4.72 11.69 13.54
CA ASP A 318 3.32 11.80 13.14
C ASP A 318 3.12 12.03 11.63
N SER A 319 4.17 11.89 10.83
CA SER A 319 4.08 12.03 9.38
C SER A 319 3.24 10.92 8.76
N ALA A 320 2.64 11.20 7.60
CA ALA A 320 1.90 10.19 6.84
C ALA A 320 2.78 9.00 6.43
N ARG A 321 4.09 9.20 6.29
CA ARG A 321 5.05 8.14 5.96
C ARG A 321 5.17 7.16 7.12
N ASP A 322 5.51 7.64 8.30
CA ASP A 322 5.76 6.80 9.47
C ASP A 322 4.47 6.08 9.90
N LYS A 323 3.34 6.80 9.90
CA LYS A 323 2.01 6.21 10.11
C LYS A 323 1.71 5.07 9.11
N ALA A 324 1.97 5.27 7.82
CA ALA A 324 1.74 4.25 6.81
C ALA A 324 2.66 3.04 6.97
N THR A 325 3.94 3.25 7.32
CA THR A 325 4.90 2.18 7.57
C THR A 325 4.52 1.35 8.81
N CYS A 326 4.13 1.98 9.91
CA CYS A 326 3.65 1.27 11.11
C CYS A 326 2.32 0.53 10.86
N GLN A 327 1.43 1.11 10.04
CA GLN A 327 0.21 0.41 9.61
C GLN A 327 0.55 -0.82 8.78
N ALA A 328 1.48 -0.71 7.82
CA ALA A 328 1.91 -1.83 7.00
C ALA A 328 2.49 -2.97 7.84
N ASP A 329 3.30 -2.66 8.86
CA ASP A 329 3.81 -3.66 9.81
C ASP A 329 2.69 -4.44 10.50
N LEU A 330 1.67 -3.76 11.04
CA LEU A 330 0.54 -4.46 11.63
C LEU A 330 -0.31 -5.21 10.61
N VAL A 331 -0.38 -4.76 9.35
CA VAL A 331 -0.99 -5.59 8.29
C VAL A 331 -0.20 -6.88 8.15
N VAL A 332 1.12 -6.82 8.03
CA VAL A 332 1.97 -8.01 7.85
C VAL A 332 1.83 -8.96 9.04
N VAL A 333 1.98 -8.46 10.27
CA VAL A 333 1.85 -9.24 11.51
C VAL A 333 0.48 -9.90 11.66
N THR A 334 -0.59 -9.23 11.18
CA THR A 334 -1.95 -9.78 11.29
C THR A 334 -2.26 -10.81 10.23
N GLN A 335 -1.68 -10.70 9.03
CA GLN A 335 -2.01 -11.56 7.91
C GLN A 335 -1.04 -12.73 7.71
N TYR A 336 0.24 -12.58 8.06
CA TYR A 336 1.28 -13.56 7.76
C TYR A 336 1.96 -14.09 9.01
N ARG A 337 2.04 -15.41 9.13
CA ARG A 337 2.64 -16.05 10.30
C ARG A 337 4.14 -15.80 10.33
N GLY A 338 4.57 -15.03 11.34
CA GLY A 338 5.99 -14.67 11.51
C GLY A 338 6.43 -13.51 10.62
N GLY A 339 5.52 -12.94 9.83
CA GLY A 339 5.80 -11.75 9.05
C GLY A 339 5.95 -10.51 9.93
N ILE A 340 6.91 -9.67 9.58
CA ILE A 340 7.26 -8.42 10.27
C ILE A 340 7.92 -7.45 9.28
N GLU A 341 7.72 -6.15 9.47
CA GLU A 341 8.64 -5.16 8.93
C GLU A 341 9.89 -5.07 9.83
N ARG A 342 11.02 -4.64 9.27
CA ARG A 342 12.31 -4.68 9.99
C ARG A 342 13.01 -3.34 10.01
N TYR A 343 13.89 -3.16 11.00
CA TYR A 343 14.87 -2.10 11.02
C TYR A 343 16.03 -2.40 10.06
N GLU A 344 16.74 -1.36 9.61
CA GLU A 344 17.91 -1.53 8.74
C GLU A 344 18.99 -2.44 9.37
N THR A 345 19.17 -2.34 10.69
CA THR A 345 20.12 -3.16 11.45
C THR A 345 19.75 -4.65 11.46
N GLU A 346 18.46 -4.97 11.40
CA GLU A 346 17.99 -6.36 11.35
C GLU A 346 18.20 -6.96 9.95
N PHE A 347 17.95 -6.18 8.89
CA PHE A 347 18.32 -6.58 7.53
C PHE A 347 19.84 -6.82 7.41
N LEU A 348 20.66 -5.95 8.00
CA LEU A 348 22.12 -6.13 8.03
C LEU A 348 22.52 -7.42 8.77
N ALA A 349 21.89 -7.70 9.91
CA ALA A 349 22.13 -8.91 10.69
C ALA A 349 21.76 -10.17 9.88
N LEU A 350 20.61 -10.18 9.20
CA LEU A 350 20.18 -11.29 8.34
C LEU A 350 21.14 -11.50 7.16
N ALA A 351 21.52 -10.42 6.47
CA ALA A 351 22.44 -10.49 5.34
C ALA A 351 23.81 -11.05 5.78
N THR A 352 24.38 -10.53 6.87
CA THR A 352 25.69 -10.98 7.38
C THR A 352 25.66 -12.43 7.87
N ALA A 353 24.59 -12.85 8.57
CA ALA A 353 24.41 -14.23 9.00
C ALA A 353 24.23 -15.22 7.82
N ALA A 354 23.71 -14.75 6.68
CA ALA A 354 23.60 -15.53 5.45
C ALA A 354 24.90 -15.62 4.64
N GLY A 355 25.93 -14.84 5.00
CA GLY A 355 27.25 -14.83 4.37
C GLY A 355 27.55 -13.63 3.48
N PHE A 356 26.61 -12.69 3.32
CA PHE A 356 26.85 -11.44 2.59
C PHE A 356 27.78 -10.52 3.40
N LYS A 357 28.56 -9.69 2.72
CA LYS A 357 29.50 -8.73 3.35
C LYS A 357 28.80 -7.57 4.04
N GLY A 358 27.56 -7.28 3.65
CA GLY A 358 26.76 -6.20 4.22
C GLY A 358 25.63 -5.79 3.28
N ILE A 359 24.96 -4.70 3.64
CA ILE A 359 23.87 -4.11 2.88
C ILE A 359 24.19 -2.67 2.48
N SER A 360 23.56 -2.18 1.42
CA SER A 360 23.56 -0.76 1.06
C SER A 360 22.14 -0.35 0.68
N VAL A 361 21.60 0.61 1.41
CA VAL A 361 20.33 1.25 1.11
C VAL A 361 20.54 2.23 -0.05
N LYS A 362 19.82 2.04 -1.16
CA LYS A 362 20.07 2.76 -2.43
C LYS A 362 19.12 3.92 -2.66
N CYS A 363 17.82 3.68 -2.54
CA CYS A 363 16.83 4.72 -2.72
C CYS A 363 15.50 4.38 -2.04
N PHE A 364 14.75 5.43 -1.75
CA PHE A 364 13.39 5.35 -1.22
C PHE A 364 12.36 5.62 -2.32
N VAL A 365 11.35 4.75 -2.42
CA VAL A 365 10.28 4.81 -3.41
C VAL A 365 9.00 4.23 -2.81
N CYS A 366 7.91 5.00 -2.82
CA CYS A 366 6.58 4.54 -2.41
C CYS A 366 6.55 3.84 -1.03
N ASN A 367 7.19 4.45 -0.02
CA ASN A 367 7.32 3.87 1.33
C ASN A 367 8.18 2.61 1.44
N LEU A 368 8.87 2.22 0.36
CA LEU A 368 9.80 1.10 0.33
C LEU A 368 11.22 1.58 0.08
N TRP A 369 12.19 0.80 0.55
CA TRP A 369 13.60 0.99 0.33
C TRP A 369 14.13 -0.09 -0.60
N VAL A 370 14.93 0.33 -1.58
CA VAL A 370 15.73 -0.60 -2.38
C VAL A 370 17.05 -0.82 -1.65
N MET A 371 17.31 -2.05 -1.27
CA MET A 371 18.51 -2.47 -0.55
C MET A 371 19.28 -3.48 -1.39
N GLU A 372 20.60 -3.33 -1.46
CA GLU A 372 21.48 -4.32 -2.10
C GLU A 372 22.28 -5.07 -1.04
N PHE A 373 22.26 -6.41 -1.06
CA PHE A 373 23.08 -7.26 -0.21
C PHE A 373 24.19 -7.86 -1.08
N TYR A 374 25.46 -7.60 -0.74
CA TYR A 374 26.59 -7.94 -1.62
C TYR A 374 27.35 -9.14 -1.10
N LYS A 375 27.69 -10.05 -2.01
CA LYS A 375 28.47 -11.25 -1.71
C LYS A 375 29.94 -10.96 -1.46
#